data_AF-A0A9P5MZI5-F1
#
_entry.id   AF-A0A9P5MZI5-F1
#
_cell.length_a   1.000
_cell.length_b   1.000
_cell.length_c   1.000
_cell.angle_alpha   90.00
_cell.angle_beta   90.00
_cell.angle_gamma   90.00
#
_symmetry.space_group_name_H-M   'P 1'
#
loop_
_entity.id
_entity.type
_entity.pdbx_description
1 polymer ?
#
loop_
_entity_poly.entity_id
_entity_poly.type
_entity_poly.pdbx_seq_one_letter_code
_entity_poly.pdbx_strand_id
1 'polypeptide(L)'
;MASSHSEDISPLAALAPLHALAQLVPAASPETGSELEHEGAYILLTSLKPDAWVVHVGRPDGRWWNGAWRVADMKDLANGDMSSARVGAFAQRVARTIVQREVAVAHEGDDFKNMKLVLGTHTKKPIRVALSELDKENAARFTFEYFARIAEDARAHGCRILHEDVGDTDIDTDPLPPKRRRIQSTNASSRAISTRSQHSLKLRNSPSLRDDEDAELPGTSRSSSAQRSLGKSTAKRKSPPQAQTTPERRAAAEVRELKAELAKARADTAAAVALAAEREPSGLGGSIDRLRSRAAVPAMNRRPGASLANPNKAARRVTAVEFASDSDDT
;
A
#
# COMPACT_ATOMS: atom_id res chain seq x y z
N MET A 1 26.19 35.94 -20.51
CA MET A 1 25.50 35.91 -19.21
C MET A 1 24.74 34.60 -19.13
N ALA A 2 25.34 33.59 -18.47
CA ALA A 2 24.68 32.31 -18.26
C ALA A 2 23.74 32.48 -17.07
N SER A 3 22.44 32.53 -17.33
CA SER A 3 21.43 32.46 -16.27
C SER A 3 21.52 31.05 -15.69
N SER A 4 22.18 30.92 -14.54
CA SER A 4 22.19 29.69 -13.76
C SER A 4 20.76 29.45 -13.29
N HIS A 5 20.01 28.67 -14.09
CA HIS A 5 18.81 27.99 -13.64
C HIS A 5 19.23 27.08 -12.51
N SER A 6 19.19 27.58 -11.28
CA SER A 6 19.01 26.72 -10.13
C SER A 6 17.68 26.02 -10.38
N GLU A 7 17.74 24.75 -10.76
CA GLU A 7 16.56 23.91 -10.68
C GLU A 7 16.08 24.02 -9.25
N ASP A 8 14.94 24.66 -9.05
CA ASP A 8 14.28 24.78 -7.76
C ASP A 8 13.81 23.38 -7.39
N ILE A 9 14.72 22.57 -6.86
CA ILE A 9 14.43 21.24 -6.34
C ILE A 9 13.33 21.45 -5.31
N SER A 10 12.14 20.93 -5.61
CA SER A 10 10.99 21.06 -4.73
C SER A 10 11.43 20.62 -3.33
N PRO A 11 11.23 21.45 -2.29
CA PRO A 11 11.65 21.12 -0.92
C PRO A 11 11.01 19.81 -0.43
N LEU A 12 9.89 19.40 -1.04
CA LEU A 12 9.21 18.15 -0.80
C LEU A 12 9.99 16.92 -1.27
N ALA A 13 10.91 17.06 -2.24
CA ALA A 13 11.75 15.95 -2.70
C ALA A 13 12.58 15.35 -1.55
N ALA A 14 12.91 16.16 -0.53
CA ALA A 14 13.62 15.66 0.65
C ALA A 14 12.77 14.71 1.52
N LEU A 15 11.45 14.68 1.32
CA LEU A 15 10.51 13.74 1.96
C LEU A 15 10.35 12.45 1.15
N ALA A 16 11.09 12.24 0.07
CA ALA A 16 11.04 11.01 -0.71
C ALA A 16 11.21 9.72 0.15
N PRO A 17 12.06 9.68 1.20
CA PRO A 17 12.15 8.51 2.08
C PRO A 17 10.86 8.20 2.86
N LEU A 18 9.95 9.19 2.98
CA LEU A 18 8.64 9.02 3.58
C LEU A 18 7.58 8.57 2.58
N HIS A 19 7.92 8.41 1.30
CA HIS A 19 6.96 7.96 0.33
C HIS A 19 6.62 6.49 0.57
N ALA A 20 5.32 6.18 0.68
CA ALA A 20 4.81 4.82 0.82
C ALA A 20 5.23 4.09 2.12
N LEU A 21 5.50 4.82 3.21
CA LEU A 21 5.62 4.17 4.52
C LEU A 21 4.23 3.77 5.03
N ALA A 22 4.15 2.53 5.53
CA ALA A 22 3.00 1.97 6.22
C ALA A 22 3.43 1.50 7.61
N GLN A 23 2.73 1.95 8.64
CA GLN A 23 3.06 1.64 10.04
C GLN A 23 1.80 1.39 10.86
N LEU A 24 1.87 0.41 11.75
CA LEU A 24 0.87 0.23 12.80
C LEU A 24 1.21 1.14 13.98
N VAL A 25 0.28 2.03 14.33
CA VAL A 25 0.42 3.02 15.39
C VAL A 25 -0.49 2.59 16.55
N PRO A 26 0.03 2.39 17.77
CA PRO A 26 -0.81 2.07 18.92
C PRO A 26 -1.73 3.26 19.24
N ALA A 27 -2.95 2.98 19.71
CA ALA A 27 -3.77 4.02 20.32
C ALA A 27 -3.01 4.59 21.53
N ALA A 28 -3.00 5.91 21.67
CA ALA A 28 -2.43 6.54 22.84
C ALA A 28 -3.31 6.17 24.04
N SER A 29 -2.89 5.18 24.82
CA SER A 29 -3.66 4.69 25.96
C SER A 29 -3.93 5.86 26.91
N PRO A 30 -5.20 6.25 27.13
CA PRO A 30 -5.52 7.18 28.17
C PRO A 30 -5.28 6.44 29.48
N GLU A 31 -4.35 6.92 30.30
CA GLU A 31 -3.94 6.33 31.59
C GLU A 31 -5.09 6.09 32.61
N THR A 32 -6.33 6.39 32.24
CA THR A 32 -7.53 5.92 32.91
C THR A 32 -7.69 4.41 32.74
N GLY A 33 -7.42 3.65 33.81
CA GLY A 33 -7.48 2.18 33.92
C GLY A 33 -8.82 1.51 33.62
N SER A 34 -9.40 1.80 32.46
CA SER A 34 -10.53 1.10 31.86
C SER A 34 -9.97 -0.03 30.99
N GLU A 35 -9.94 -1.23 31.55
CA GLU A 35 -9.41 -2.51 31.04
C GLU A 35 -10.10 -3.05 29.77
N LEU A 36 -10.78 -2.21 28.97
CA LEU A 36 -11.30 -2.60 27.67
C LEU A 36 -10.17 -2.51 26.63
N GLU A 37 -9.32 -3.54 26.63
CA GLU A 37 -8.11 -3.77 25.81
C GLU A 37 -8.34 -3.83 24.28
N HIS A 38 -9.35 -3.15 23.74
CA HIS A 38 -9.59 -3.05 22.29
C HIS A 38 -9.43 -1.62 21.79
N GLU A 39 -8.52 -0.87 22.41
CA GLU A 39 -8.10 0.42 21.90
C GLU A 39 -7.29 0.20 20.61
N GLY A 40 -8.05 0.17 19.52
CA GLY A 40 -7.62 -0.38 18.24
C GLY A 40 -6.35 0.27 17.71
N ALA A 41 -5.44 -0.56 17.21
CA ALA A 41 -4.28 -0.09 16.49
C ALA A 41 -4.70 0.69 15.24
N TYR A 42 -4.07 1.84 15.02
CA TYR A 42 -4.25 2.67 13.83
C TYR A 42 -3.27 2.24 12.75
N ILE A 43 -3.65 2.39 11.49
CA ILE A 43 -2.78 2.19 10.33
C ILE A 43 -2.39 3.57 9.80
N LEU A 44 -1.13 3.94 9.91
CA LEU A 44 -0.58 5.15 9.30
C LEU A 44 0.00 4.79 7.93
N LEU A 45 -0.51 5.46 6.90
CA LEU A 45 0.01 5.41 5.53
C LEU A 45 0.48 6.81 5.13
N THR A 46 1.57 6.87 4.38
CA THR A 46 2.15 8.14 3.95
C THR A 46 2.37 8.14 2.44
N SER A 47 2.11 9.28 1.81
CA SER A 47 2.23 9.46 0.37
C SER A 47 2.81 10.85 0.08
N LEU A 48 3.68 10.90 -0.91
CA LEU A 48 4.27 12.16 -1.38
C LEU A 48 3.60 12.57 -2.70
N LYS A 49 2.92 13.69 -2.70
CA LYS A 49 2.39 14.37 -3.89
C LYS A 49 3.35 15.50 -4.30
N PRO A 50 3.24 16.04 -5.53
CA PRO A 50 4.13 17.10 -6.01
C PRO A 50 4.11 18.38 -5.14
N ASP A 51 2.98 18.66 -4.48
CA ASP A 51 2.70 19.88 -3.74
C ASP A 51 2.46 19.67 -2.23
N ALA A 52 2.32 18.42 -1.80
CA ALA A 52 2.06 18.08 -0.40
C ALA A 52 2.57 16.70 0.00
N TRP A 53 2.99 16.58 1.26
CA TRP A 53 3.09 15.29 1.92
C TRP A 53 1.75 14.96 2.57
N VAL A 54 1.18 13.83 2.21
CA VAL A 54 -0.16 13.40 2.62
C VAL A 54 -0.02 12.20 3.55
N VAL A 55 -0.73 12.24 4.67
CA VAL A 55 -0.83 11.16 5.64
C VAL A 55 -2.27 10.68 5.70
N HIS A 56 -2.46 9.37 5.67
CA HIS A 56 -3.73 8.72 5.89
C HIS A 56 -3.64 7.88 7.15
N VAL A 57 -4.59 8.08 8.06
CA VAL A 57 -4.69 7.29 9.29
C VAL A 57 -5.98 6.50 9.21
N GLY A 58 -5.90 5.18 9.32
CA GLY A 58 -7.05 4.28 9.25
C GLY A 58 -7.26 3.53 10.55
N ARG A 59 -8.51 3.15 10.83
CA ARG A 59 -8.86 2.19 11.87
C ARG A 59 -9.37 0.88 11.26
N PRO A 60 -9.32 -0.23 12.00
CA PRO A 60 -9.89 -1.50 11.54
C PRO A 60 -11.41 -1.47 11.30
N ASP A 61 -12.12 -0.48 11.84
CA ASP A 61 -13.56 -0.28 11.62
C ASP A 61 -13.90 0.33 10.24
N GLY A 62 -12.87 0.60 9.42
CA GLY A 62 -13.03 1.17 8.09
C GLY A 62 -13.09 2.69 8.05
N ARG A 63 -12.95 3.39 9.19
CA ARG A 63 -12.83 4.84 9.21
C ARG A 63 -11.42 5.29 8.84
N TRP A 64 -11.35 6.38 8.09
CA TRP A 64 -10.10 6.96 7.64
C TRP A 64 -10.09 8.46 7.86
N TRP A 65 -8.90 8.98 8.16
CA TRP A 65 -8.61 10.40 8.24
C TRP A 65 -7.46 10.73 7.31
N ASN A 66 -7.45 11.96 6.83
CA ASN A 66 -6.43 12.51 5.94
C ASN A 66 -5.84 13.79 6.56
N GLY A 67 -4.52 13.88 6.58
CA GLY A 67 -3.79 15.13 6.82
C GLY A 67 -2.86 15.43 5.65
N ALA A 68 -2.63 16.70 5.37
CA ALA A 68 -1.66 17.11 4.35
C ALA A 68 -0.81 18.27 4.87
N TRP A 69 0.50 18.20 4.60
CA TRP A 69 1.41 19.31 4.78
C TRP A 69 1.93 19.79 3.45
N ARG A 70 1.66 21.05 3.17
CA ARG A 70 2.19 21.80 2.04
C ARG A 70 3.50 22.46 2.43
N VAL A 71 4.17 23.01 1.44
CA VAL A 71 5.39 23.80 1.64
C VAL A 71 5.14 24.99 2.57
N ALA A 72 3.92 25.56 2.60
CA ALA A 72 3.55 26.62 3.54
C ALA A 72 3.52 26.12 4.99
N ASP A 73 2.91 24.97 5.27
CA ASP A 73 2.85 24.42 6.63
C ASP A 73 4.25 24.07 7.15
N MET A 74 5.13 23.60 6.26
CA MET A 74 6.53 23.34 6.58
C MET A 74 7.32 24.64 6.85
N LYS A 75 6.97 25.76 6.20
CA LYS A 75 7.59 27.08 6.44
C LYS A 75 7.33 27.52 7.87
N ASP A 76 6.08 27.41 8.27
CA ASP A 76 5.62 27.82 9.59
C ASP A 76 6.29 26.97 10.67
N LEU A 77 6.42 25.67 10.41
CA LEU A 77 7.07 24.75 11.33
C LEU A 77 8.61 24.90 11.41
N ALA A 78 9.25 25.34 10.31
CA ALA A 78 10.69 25.58 10.23
C ALA A 78 11.12 26.96 10.80
N ASN A 79 10.19 27.75 11.35
CA ASN A 79 10.39 29.13 11.78
C ASN A 79 10.90 30.05 10.64
N GLY A 80 10.36 29.89 9.43
CA GLY A 80 10.55 30.82 8.30
C GLY A 80 11.70 30.53 7.34
N ASP A 81 12.79 29.92 7.80
CA ASP A 81 13.96 29.66 6.94
C ASP A 81 13.83 28.34 6.16
N MET A 82 13.31 28.41 4.93
CA MET A 82 13.20 27.28 4.00
C MET A 82 14.44 27.05 3.14
N SER A 83 15.62 27.10 3.75
CA SER A 83 16.77 26.53 3.06
C SER A 83 16.49 25.05 2.79
N SER A 84 16.78 24.56 1.57
CA SER A 84 16.58 23.15 1.19
C SER A 84 17.23 22.20 2.21
N ALA A 85 18.39 22.58 2.76
CA ALA A 85 19.06 21.84 3.83
C ALA A 85 18.23 21.70 5.12
N ARG A 86 17.50 22.74 5.55
CA ARG A 86 16.64 22.67 6.75
C ARG A 86 15.39 21.84 6.49
N VAL A 87 14.78 21.95 5.30
CA VAL A 87 13.64 21.08 4.94
C VAL A 87 14.08 19.63 4.91
N GLY A 88 15.26 19.33 4.34
CA GLY A 88 15.81 17.98 4.35
C GLY A 88 16.11 17.45 5.75
N ALA A 89 16.70 18.27 6.63
CA ALA A 89 16.91 17.89 8.02
C ALA A 89 15.60 17.66 8.78
N PHE A 90 14.57 18.45 8.49
CA PHE A 90 13.23 18.28 9.04
C PHE A 90 12.57 16.99 8.55
N ALA A 91 12.58 16.75 7.24
CA ALA A 91 12.09 15.53 6.61
C ALA A 91 12.75 14.28 7.20
N GLN A 92 14.07 14.32 7.36
CA GLN A 92 14.82 13.22 7.96
C GLN A 92 14.46 13.02 9.44
N ARG A 93 14.17 14.09 10.18
CA ARG A 93 13.67 13.99 11.57
C ARG A 93 12.31 13.32 11.62
N VAL A 94 11.37 13.71 10.75
CA VAL A 94 10.05 13.08 10.63
C VAL A 94 10.20 11.59 10.30
N ALA A 95 11.07 11.25 9.34
CA ALA A 95 11.35 9.86 9.00
C ALA A 95 11.87 9.05 10.19
N ARG A 96 12.82 9.61 10.95
CA ARG A 96 13.31 8.97 12.17
C ARG A 96 12.22 8.76 13.20
N THR A 97 11.35 9.75 13.44
CA THR A 97 10.25 9.60 14.41
C THR A 97 9.27 8.50 14.01
N ILE A 98 8.98 8.36 12.72
CA ILE A 98 8.12 7.29 12.19
C ILE A 98 8.81 5.93 12.39
N VAL A 99 10.08 5.78 11.95
CA VAL A 99 10.85 4.54 12.10
C VAL A 99 11.00 4.12 13.58
N GLN A 100 11.22 5.08 14.46
CA GLN A 100 11.34 4.86 15.91
C GLN A 100 10.01 4.58 16.61
N ARG A 101 8.88 4.61 15.87
CA ARG A 101 7.52 4.44 16.39
C ARG A 101 7.13 5.51 17.42
N GLU A 102 7.74 6.69 17.35
CA GLU A 102 7.38 7.86 18.17
C GLU A 102 6.20 8.61 17.55
N VAL A 103 5.15 7.86 17.22
CA VAL A 103 3.95 8.35 16.57
C VAL A 103 2.76 8.00 17.45
N ALA A 104 1.90 8.99 17.70
CA ALA A 104 0.67 8.80 18.42
C ALA A 104 -0.48 9.49 17.69
N VAL A 105 -1.68 8.93 17.83
CA VAL A 105 -2.92 9.57 17.40
C VAL A 105 -3.57 10.16 18.64
N ALA A 106 -3.78 11.47 18.64
CA ALA A 106 -4.50 12.17 19.69
C ALA A 106 -5.85 12.64 19.14
N HIS A 107 -6.91 12.54 19.94
CA HIS A 107 -8.19 13.16 19.65
C HIS A 107 -8.65 14.00 20.84
N GLU A 108 -9.35 15.08 20.55
CA GLU A 108 -9.89 15.99 21.56
C GLU A 108 -11.41 15.79 21.61
N GLY A 109 -11.89 15.11 22.66
CA GLY A 109 -13.28 14.70 22.82
C GLY A 109 -13.66 13.40 22.10
N ASP A 110 -14.91 12.97 22.25
CA ASP A 110 -15.43 11.70 21.71
C ASP A 110 -15.76 11.75 20.21
N ASP A 111 -15.81 12.95 19.63
CA ASP A 111 -16.37 13.18 18.30
C ASP A 111 -15.40 12.89 17.14
N PHE A 112 -14.13 12.57 17.40
CA PHE A 112 -13.05 12.39 16.39
C PHE A 112 -12.85 13.55 15.38
N LYS A 113 -13.62 14.64 15.48
CA LYS A 113 -13.57 15.82 14.59
C LYS A 113 -12.23 16.55 14.66
N ASN A 114 -11.58 16.51 15.82
CA ASN A 114 -10.32 17.20 16.10
C ASN A 114 -9.17 16.21 16.25
N MET A 115 -9.13 15.19 15.40
CA MET A 115 -8.06 14.20 15.42
C MET A 115 -6.74 14.82 14.93
N LYS A 116 -5.66 14.52 15.62
CA LYS A 116 -4.32 15.06 15.37
C LYS A 116 -3.31 13.91 15.38
N LEU A 117 -2.49 13.81 14.34
CA LEU A 117 -1.31 12.94 14.35
C LEU A 117 -0.19 13.68 15.08
N VAL A 118 0.40 13.04 16.09
CA VAL A 118 1.48 13.60 16.89
C VAL A 118 2.76 12.82 16.59
N LEU A 119 3.77 13.51 16.06
CA LEU A 119 5.09 12.95 15.75
C LEU A 119 6.12 13.45 16.75
N GLY A 120 6.96 12.54 17.25
CA GLY A 120 7.99 12.83 18.24
C GLY A 120 7.37 13.11 19.62
N THR A 121 6.57 12.17 20.13
CA THR A 121 5.90 12.24 21.44
C THR A 121 6.86 12.51 22.60
N HIS A 122 8.12 12.10 22.47
CA HIS A 122 9.17 12.30 23.47
C HIS A 122 10.00 13.59 23.26
N THR A 123 9.71 14.36 22.22
CA THR A 123 10.43 15.60 21.93
C THR A 123 9.82 16.78 22.68
N LYS A 124 10.63 17.80 23.01
CA LYS A 124 10.16 19.03 23.66
C LYS A 124 9.11 19.81 22.85
N LYS A 125 9.09 19.58 21.53
CA LYS A 125 8.20 20.25 20.58
C LYS A 125 7.62 19.19 19.63
N PRO A 126 6.61 18.43 20.07
CA PRO A 126 5.99 17.42 19.23
C PRO A 126 5.33 18.08 18.04
N ILE A 127 5.41 17.43 16.88
CA ILE A 127 4.84 17.95 15.65
C ILE A 127 3.40 17.45 15.54
N ARG A 128 2.45 18.36 15.35
CA ARG A 128 1.03 18.04 15.28
C ARG A 128 0.51 18.25 13.86
N VAL A 129 -0.06 17.21 13.28
CA VAL A 129 -0.73 17.25 11.96
C VAL A 129 -2.23 17.18 12.22
N ALA A 130 -2.97 18.19 11.79
CA ALA A 130 -4.43 18.11 11.84
C ALA A 130 -4.94 17.09 10.82
N LEU A 131 -5.88 16.25 11.25
CA LEU A 131 -6.48 15.22 10.42
C LEU A 131 -7.97 15.53 10.23
N SER A 132 -8.44 15.45 9.00
CA SER A 132 -9.86 15.53 8.65
C SER A 132 -10.40 14.14 8.33
N GLU A 133 -11.54 13.77 8.89
CA GLU A 133 -12.21 12.51 8.57
C GLU A 133 -12.62 12.47 7.09
N LEU A 134 -12.37 11.35 6.44
CA LEU A 134 -12.84 11.06 5.09
C LEU A 134 -14.29 10.59 5.15
N ASP A 135 -15.11 11.02 4.20
CA ASP A 135 -16.43 10.44 3.99
C ASP A 135 -16.31 8.95 3.64
N LYS A 136 -17.37 8.20 3.93
CA LYS A 136 -17.40 6.74 3.77
C LYS A 136 -17.08 6.29 2.35
N GLU A 137 -17.52 7.05 1.34
CA GLU A 137 -17.29 6.73 -0.07
C GLU A 137 -15.81 6.91 -0.43
N ASN A 138 -15.21 8.06 -0.10
CA ASN A 138 -13.79 8.28 -0.33
C ASN A 138 -12.88 7.38 0.52
N ALA A 139 -13.28 7.05 1.76
CA ALA A 139 -12.58 6.11 2.61
C ALA A 139 -12.57 4.69 1.99
N ALA A 140 -13.71 4.20 1.52
CA ALA A 140 -13.81 2.91 0.85
C ALA A 140 -13.01 2.87 -0.46
N ARG A 141 -13.11 3.94 -1.27
CA ARG A 141 -12.34 4.09 -2.50
C ARG A 141 -10.84 4.08 -2.22
N PHE A 142 -10.38 4.87 -1.27
CA PHE A 142 -8.98 4.94 -0.87
C PHE A 142 -8.47 3.57 -0.41
N THR A 143 -9.25 2.89 0.44
CA THR A 143 -8.92 1.55 0.94
C THR A 143 -8.78 0.55 -0.22
N PHE A 144 -9.73 0.55 -1.15
CA PHE A 144 -9.69 -0.31 -2.33
C PHE A 144 -8.49 -0.03 -3.23
N GLU A 145 -8.25 1.24 -3.57
CA GLU A 145 -7.11 1.65 -4.40
C GLU A 145 -5.77 1.25 -3.75
N TYR A 146 -5.65 1.41 -2.43
CA TYR A 146 -4.45 1.03 -1.69
C TYR A 146 -4.23 -0.49 -1.66
N PHE A 147 -5.25 -1.29 -1.37
CA PHE A 147 -5.15 -2.75 -1.38
C PHE A 147 -4.91 -3.30 -2.79
N ALA A 148 -5.52 -2.70 -3.81
CA ALA A 148 -5.25 -3.04 -5.21
C ALA A 148 -3.77 -2.85 -5.54
N ARG A 149 -3.17 -1.72 -5.11
CA ARG A 149 -1.74 -1.47 -5.29
C ARG A 149 -0.87 -2.48 -4.56
N ILE A 150 -1.18 -2.81 -3.30
CA ILE A 150 -0.47 -3.87 -2.56
C ILE A 150 -0.57 -5.21 -3.30
N ALA A 151 -1.73 -5.56 -3.83
CA ALA A 151 -1.93 -6.80 -4.56
C ALA A 151 -1.13 -6.82 -5.88
N GLU A 152 -1.05 -5.69 -6.58
CA GLU A 152 -0.23 -5.54 -7.79
C GLU A 152 1.26 -5.66 -7.48
N ASP A 153 1.74 -4.97 -6.44
CA ASP A 153 3.13 -5.05 -5.98
C ASP A 153 3.47 -6.49 -5.56
N ALA A 154 2.60 -7.12 -4.75
CA ALA A 154 2.77 -8.52 -4.35
C ALA A 154 2.84 -9.44 -5.58
N ARG A 155 1.95 -9.26 -6.56
CA ARG A 155 1.97 -10.04 -7.82
C ARG A 155 3.26 -9.82 -8.61
N ALA A 156 3.73 -8.57 -8.73
CA ALA A 156 4.97 -8.24 -9.41
C ALA A 156 6.19 -8.91 -8.76
N HIS A 157 6.16 -9.08 -7.42
CA HIS A 157 7.17 -9.80 -6.65
C HIS A 157 6.90 -11.31 -6.51
N GLY A 158 5.93 -11.86 -7.24
CA GLY A 158 5.59 -13.29 -7.23
C GLY A 158 5.04 -13.78 -5.88
N CYS A 159 4.32 -12.90 -5.17
CA CYS A 159 3.77 -13.10 -3.82
C CYS A 159 4.79 -13.58 -2.80
N ARG A 160 6.07 -13.27 -3.03
CA ARG A 160 7.13 -13.51 -2.05
C ARG A 160 7.06 -12.38 -1.05
N ILE A 161 6.83 -12.73 0.21
CA ILE A 161 7.12 -11.81 1.31
C ILE A 161 8.61 -11.55 1.19
N LEU A 162 8.98 -10.38 0.67
CA LEU A 162 10.33 -9.87 0.81
C LEU A 162 10.47 -9.63 2.31
N HIS A 163 10.90 -10.68 3.02
CA HIS A 163 11.79 -10.40 4.13
C HIS A 163 12.90 -9.60 3.48
N GLU A 164 12.97 -8.31 3.78
CA GLU A 164 14.26 -7.67 3.82
C GLU A 164 15.07 -8.62 4.70
N ASP A 165 15.82 -9.51 4.07
CA ASP A 165 17.01 -10.10 4.66
C ASP A 165 17.85 -8.86 4.94
N VAL A 166 17.54 -8.19 6.07
CA VAL A 166 18.45 -7.36 6.83
C VAL A 166 19.61 -8.30 6.93
N GLY A 167 20.60 -8.08 6.05
CA GLY A 167 21.71 -8.97 5.99
C GLY A 167 22.19 -9.08 7.42
N ASP A 168 22.20 -10.30 7.94
CA ASP A 168 23.46 -10.82 8.44
C ASP A 168 24.49 -10.59 7.31
N THR A 169 24.87 -9.33 7.08
CA THR A 169 26.27 -9.01 6.98
C THR A 169 26.79 -9.57 8.28
N ASP A 170 27.23 -10.83 8.21
CA ASP A 170 28.29 -11.35 9.05
C ASP A 170 29.27 -10.18 9.17
N ILE A 171 29.11 -9.38 10.22
CA ILE A 171 30.15 -8.51 10.71
C ILE A 171 31.24 -9.52 10.98
N ASP A 172 32.20 -9.49 10.06
CA ASP A 172 33.44 -10.23 10.03
C ASP A 172 33.98 -10.26 11.45
N THR A 173 33.54 -11.28 12.19
CA THR A 173 33.99 -11.52 13.54
C THR A 173 35.32 -12.14 13.28
N ASP A 174 36.36 -11.31 13.41
CA ASP A 174 37.76 -11.61 13.20
C ASP A 174 38.04 -13.12 13.29
N PRO A 175 38.61 -13.76 12.25
CA PRO A 175 38.90 -15.18 12.28
C PRO A 175 39.85 -15.46 13.44
N LEU A 176 39.30 -15.94 14.55
CA LEU A 176 40.08 -16.44 15.67
C LEU A 176 41.05 -17.51 15.13
N PRO A 177 42.32 -17.48 15.57
CA PRO A 177 43.35 -18.34 15.02
C PRO A 177 42.96 -19.83 15.18
N PRO A 178 43.23 -20.65 14.15
CA PRO A 178 42.77 -22.03 14.11
C PRO A 178 43.38 -22.83 15.26
N LYS A 179 42.52 -23.26 16.19
CA LYS A 179 42.87 -24.23 17.22
C LYS A 179 43.16 -25.57 16.53
N ARG A 180 44.44 -25.88 16.35
CA ARG A 180 44.98 -27.19 15.94
C ARG A 180 44.20 -28.31 16.63
N ARG A 181 43.34 -29.01 15.88
CA ARG A 181 42.77 -30.28 16.30
C ARG A 181 43.40 -31.41 15.50
N ARG A 182 44.02 -32.27 16.31
CA ARG A 182 44.75 -33.50 16.06
C ARG A 182 43.95 -34.48 15.19
N ILE A 183 44.72 -35.14 14.33
CA ILE A 183 44.33 -36.14 13.33
C ILE A 183 43.81 -37.42 14.01
N GLN A 184 43.03 -38.17 13.22
CA GLN A 184 42.80 -39.64 13.22
C GLN A 184 41.55 -40.12 13.96
N SER A 185 40.56 -40.63 13.21
CA SER A 185 40.62 -42.04 12.79
C SER A 185 39.64 -42.32 11.66
N THR A 186 40.16 -43.01 10.66
CA THR A 186 39.48 -43.79 9.63
C THR A 186 38.56 -44.85 10.24
N ASN A 187 37.38 -45.04 9.67
CA ASN A 187 36.67 -46.32 9.45
C ASN A 187 35.40 -45.95 8.64
N ALA A 188 35.38 -46.10 7.32
CA ALA A 188 35.16 -47.35 6.59
C ALA A 188 33.97 -48.15 7.13
N SER A 189 32.83 -48.09 6.44
CA SER A 189 31.90 -49.20 6.14
C SER A 189 30.56 -48.58 5.68
N SER A 190 30.25 -48.51 4.39
CA SER A 190 29.60 -49.56 3.58
C SER A 190 28.10 -49.29 3.37
N ARG A 191 27.68 -49.64 2.16
CA ARG A 191 26.32 -49.95 1.69
C ARG A 191 25.44 -48.81 1.18
N ALA A 192 25.59 -48.64 -0.13
CA ALA A 192 24.51 -48.51 -1.09
C ALA A 192 23.23 -49.27 -0.70
N ILE A 193 22.09 -48.56 -0.76
CA ILE A 193 20.83 -49.14 -1.23
C ILE A 193 20.19 -48.11 -2.17
N SER A 194 20.28 -48.43 -3.46
CA SER A 194 19.45 -47.92 -4.52
C SER A 194 18.05 -48.51 -4.37
N THR A 195 17.05 -47.67 -4.11
CA THR A 195 15.65 -47.99 -4.44
C THR A 195 15.05 -46.86 -5.25
N ARG A 196 15.26 -47.01 -6.56
CA ARG A 196 14.39 -46.56 -7.64
C ARG A 196 12.94 -46.87 -7.29
N SER A 197 12.16 -45.84 -6.99
CA SER A 197 10.71 -45.93 -6.90
C SER A 197 10.11 -44.95 -7.91
N GLN A 198 9.82 -45.49 -9.10
CA GLN A 198 8.95 -44.84 -10.06
C GLN A 198 7.52 -45.16 -9.66
N HIS A 199 6.86 -44.22 -8.99
CA HIS A 199 5.40 -44.20 -8.96
C HIS A 199 4.91 -43.07 -9.86
N SER A 200 4.57 -43.47 -11.09
CA SER A 200 3.70 -42.74 -11.99
C SER A 200 2.33 -42.56 -11.32
N LEU A 201 2.03 -41.36 -10.84
CA LEU A 201 0.66 -40.99 -10.52
C LEU A 201 -0.02 -40.56 -11.81
N LYS A 202 -0.78 -41.50 -12.36
CA LYS A 202 -1.82 -41.28 -13.37
C LYS A 202 -2.74 -40.16 -12.89
N LEU A 203 -2.73 -39.03 -13.59
CA LEU A 203 -3.79 -38.03 -13.54
C LEU A 203 -5.06 -38.70 -14.04
N ARG A 204 -5.91 -39.10 -13.09
CA ARG A 204 -7.21 -39.70 -13.33
C ARG A 204 -8.22 -38.57 -13.50
N ASN A 205 -8.70 -38.44 -14.74
CA ASN A 205 -9.95 -37.79 -15.09
C ASN A 205 -11.06 -38.15 -14.11
N SER A 206 -11.89 -37.15 -13.77
CA SER A 206 -13.34 -37.21 -13.53
C SER A 206 -13.81 -35.87 -12.93
N PRO A 207 -15.10 -35.52 -12.98
CA PRO A 207 -16.00 -35.53 -14.13
C PRO A 207 -16.79 -34.22 -14.28
N SER A 208 -17.30 -34.00 -15.49
CA SER A 208 -18.40 -33.07 -15.79
C SER A 208 -19.73 -33.65 -15.28
N LEU A 209 -20.45 -32.86 -14.48
CA LEU A 209 -21.87 -32.95 -14.10
C LEU A 209 -22.29 -31.46 -13.90
N ARG A 210 -23.12 -30.78 -14.72
CA ARG A 210 -24.56 -30.99 -15.01
C ARG A 210 -25.34 -31.29 -13.73
N ASP A 211 -26.47 -30.69 -13.40
CA ASP A 211 -27.34 -29.60 -13.85
C ASP A 211 -28.21 -29.29 -12.60
N ASP A 212 -29.02 -28.24 -12.63
CA ASP A 212 -30.22 -28.01 -11.79
C ASP A 212 -30.05 -27.66 -10.29
N GLU A 213 -30.31 -26.39 -9.93
CA GLU A 213 -31.57 -26.07 -9.23
C GLU A 213 -31.80 -24.56 -9.10
N ASP A 214 -33.08 -24.22 -9.20
CA ASP A 214 -33.72 -22.92 -9.29
C ASP A 214 -33.58 -22.04 -8.04
N ALA A 215 -33.33 -20.75 -8.24
CA ALA A 215 -33.76 -19.73 -7.30
C ALA A 215 -34.07 -18.40 -8.03
N GLU A 216 -35.30 -17.98 -7.84
CA GLU A 216 -36.05 -16.91 -8.51
C GLU A 216 -35.34 -15.55 -8.52
N LEU A 217 -35.35 -14.89 -9.69
CA LEU A 217 -35.20 -13.45 -9.81
C LEU A 217 -36.47 -12.83 -10.40
N PRO A 218 -37.05 -11.79 -9.78
CA PRO A 218 -38.23 -11.12 -10.31
C PRO A 218 -37.85 -10.25 -11.51
N GLY A 219 -38.63 -10.44 -12.58
CA GLY A 219 -38.41 -9.84 -13.89
C GLY A 219 -38.65 -8.33 -13.95
N THR A 220 -37.93 -7.69 -14.86
CA THR A 220 -38.38 -6.44 -15.50
C THR A 220 -38.35 -6.60 -17.02
N SER A 221 -39.53 -7.00 -17.48
CA SER A 221 -40.14 -6.87 -18.80
C SER A 221 -39.44 -5.94 -19.80
N ARG A 222 -38.83 -6.57 -20.81
CA ARG A 222 -38.74 -6.04 -22.18
C ARG A 222 -40.07 -6.31 -22.88
N SER A 223 -40.78 -5.26 -23.28
CA SER A 223 -41.88 -5.35 -24.25
C SER A 223 -41.63 -4.40 -25.41
N SER A 224 -41.21 -4.99 -26.52
CA SER A 224 -41.43 -4.46 -27.86
C SER A 224 -42.90 -4.70 -28.23
N SER A 225 -43.67 -3.65 -28.50
CA SER A 225 -44.89 -3.78 -29.27
C SER A 225 -45.03 -2.62 -30.25
N ALA A 226 -45.11 -2.99 -31.52
CA ALA A 226 -45.58 -2.13 -32.58
C ALA A 226 -47.06 -1.82 -32.35
N GLN A 227 -47.46 -0.56 -32.46
CA GLN A 227 -48.84 -0.22 -32.81
C GLN A 227 -48.91 1.10 -33.58
N ARG A 228 -49.32 0.97 -34.84
CA ARG A 228 -49.90 2.03 -35.65
C ARG A 228 -51.13 2.58 -34.93
N SER A 229 -51.25 3.90 -34.84
CA SER A 229 -52.56 4.55 -34.89
C SER A 229 -52.43 5.98 -35.42
N LEU A 230 -53.11 6.20 -36.55
CA LEU A 230 -53.58 7.51 -36.95
C LEU A 230 -54.63 7.97 -35.93
N GLY A 231 -54.53 9.22 -35.48
CA GLY A 231 -55.54 9.89 -34.66
C GLY A 231 -55.04 11.29 -34.28
N LYS A 232 -55.23 12.28 -35.16
CA LYS A 232 -56.32 13.27 -35.08
C LYS A 232 -56.21 14.19 -33.85
N SER A 233 -55.49 15.29 -34.06
CA SER A 233 -55.77 16.65 -33.59
C SER A 233 -56.48 16.82 -32.23
N THR A 234 -55.72 17.17 -31.19
CA THR A 234 -56.16 18.17 -30.20
C THR A 234 -55.00 19.11 -29.89
N ALA A 235 -55.28 20.40 -30.05
CA ALA A 235 -54.33 21.49 -29.91
C ALA A 235 -53.80 21.58 -28.46
N LYS A 236 -52.54 21.17 -28.25
CA LYS A 236 -51.83 21.41 -27.00
C LYS A 236 -51.05 22.72 -27.14
N ARG A 237 -51.52 23.72 -26.40
CA ARG A 237 -51.01 25.10 -26.36
C ARG A 237 -49.49 25.08 -26.19
N LYS A 238 -48.81 25.62 -27.21
CA LYS A 238 -47.38 25.90 -27.25
C LYS A 238 -47.10 26.96 -26.19
N SER A 239 -46.56 26.55 -25.05
CA SER A 239 -46.06 27.49 -24.05
C SER A 239 -44.97 28.35 -24.72
N PRO A 240 -45.03 29.69 -24.60
CA PRO A 240 -44.00 30.55 -25.15
C PRO A 240 -42.63 30.20 -24.53
N PRO A 241 -41.54 30.27 -25.31
CA PRO A 241 -40.20 29.97 -24.81
C PRO A 241 -39.90 30.89 -23.62
N GLN A 242 -39.71 30.27 -22.46
CA GLN A 242 -39.36 30.96 -21.23
C GLN A 242 -38.07 31.74 -21.49
N ALA A 243 -38.15 33.06 -21.40
CA ALA A 243 -37.03 33.94 -21.67
C ALA A 243 -35.88 33.60 -20.71
N GLN A 244 -34.85 32.94 -21.23
CA GLN A 244 -33.65 32.60 -20.49
C GLN A 244 -33.09 33.87 -19.85
N THR A 245 -32.88 33.80 -18.54
CA THR A 245 -32.40 34.94 -17.76
C THR A 245 -30.98 35.31 -18.22
N THR A 246 -30.64 36.59 -18.18
CA THR A 246 -29.31 37.10 -18.56
C THR A 246 -28.11 36.38 -17.90
N PRO A 247 -28.16 35.92 -16.63
CA PRO A 247 -27.03 35.16 -16.06
C PRO A 247 -26.86 33.77 -16.71
N GLU A 248 -27.94 33.13 -17.14
CA GLU A 248 -27.89 31.78 -17.72
C GLU A 248 -27.17 31.77 -19.08
N ARG A 249 -27.36 32.81 -19.89
CA ARG A 249 -26.63 32.98 -21.16
C ARG A 249 -25.13 33.20 -20.94
N ARG A 250 -24.74 33.90 -19.88
CA ARG A 250 -23.33 34.13 -19.55
C ARG A 250 -22.65 32.83 -19.09
N ALA A 251 -23.32 32.07 -18.22
CA ALA A 251 -22.84 30.75 -17.79
C ALA A 251 -22.70 29.77 -18.98
N ALA A 252 -23.67 29.76 -19.90
CA ALA A 252 -23.60 28.91 -21.09
C ALA A 252 -22.45 29.28 -22.04
N ALA A 253 -22.10 30.57 -22.15
CA ALA A 253 -20.96 31.02 -22.93
C ALA A 253 -19.62 30.59 -22.32
N GLU A 254 -19.47 30.74 -21.00
CA GLU A 254 -18.26 30.34 -20.26
C GLU A 254 -18.02 28.82 -20.33
N VAL A 255 -19.08 28.01 -20.18
CA VAL A 255 -18.98 26.54 -20.33
C VAL A 255 -18.54 26.15 -21.75
N ARG A 256 -18.96 26.91 -22.77
CA ARG A 256 -18.57 26.65 -24.16
C ARG A 256 -17.10 27.00 -24.41
N GLU A 257 -16.61 28.07 -23.79
CA GLU A 257 -15.21 28.49 -23.85
C GLU A 257 -14.29 27.49 -23.15
N LEU A 258 -14.60 27.11 -21.90
CA LEU A 258 -13.83 26.11 -21.15
C LEU A 258 -13.78 24.75 -21.85
N LYS A 259 -14.86 24.34 -22.51
CA LYS A 259 -14.86 23.10 -23.32
C LYS A 259 -13.97 23.21 -24.55
N ALA A 260 -13.90 24.38 -25.20
CA ALA A 260 -13.00 24.60 -26.33
C ALA A 260 -11.53 24.59 -25.89
N GLU A 261 -11.22 25.15 -24.72
CA GLU A 261 -9.87 25.16 -24.15
C GLU A 261 -9.42 23.75 -23.76
N LEU A 262 -10.28 22.95 -23.11
CA LEU A 262 -9.97 21.55 -22.80
C LEU A 262 -9.77 20.70 -24.06
N ALA A 263 -10.53 20.94 -25.12
CA ALA A 263 -10.35 20.25 -26.40
C ALA A 263 -8.99 20.60 -27.03
N LYS A 264 -8.56 21.86 -26.95
CA LYS A 264 -7.24 22.30 -27.43
C LYS A 264 -6.11 21.67 -26.61
N ALA A 265 -6.19 21.71 -25.28
CA ALA A 265 -5.18 21.10 -24.41
C ALA A 265 -5.03 19.59 -24.67
N ARG A 266 -6.12 18.88 -24.95
CA ARG A 266 -6.09 17.45 -25.32
C ARG A 266 -5.45 17.21 -26.70
N ALA A 267 -5.64 18.11 -27.66
CA ALA A 267 -4.99 18.00 -28.96
C ALA A 267 -3.47 18.23 -28.83
N ASP A 268 -3.05 19.19 -28.02
CA ASP A 268 -1.63 19.49 -27.78
C ASP A 268 -0.92 18.34 -27.05
N THR A 269 -1.56 17.72 -26.04
CA THR A 269 -0.99 16.55 -25.37
C THR A 269 -0.93 15.33 -26.27
N ALA A 270 -1.96 15.09 -27.11
CA ALA A 270 -1.93 14.01 -28.09
C ALA A 270 -0.80 14.19 -29.12
N ALA A 271 -0.56 15.42 -29.58
CA ALA A 271 0.54 15.73 -30.49
C ALA A 271 1.92 15.51 -29.84
N ALA A 272 2.09 15.88 -28.57
CA ALA A 272 3.34 15.64 -27.84
C ALA A 272 3.64 14.15 -27.66
N VAL A 273 2.61 13.32 -27.41
CA VAL A 273 2.76 11.86 -27.30
C VAL A 273 3.13 11.26 -28.66
N ALA A 274 2.53 11.72 -29.76
CA ALA A 274 2.89 11.26 -31.10
C ALA A 274 4.35 11.59 -31.47
N LEU A 275 4.84 12.79 -31.11
CA LEU A 275 6.24 13.18 -31.32
C LEU A 275 7.22 12.39 -30.45
N ALA A 276 6.81 11.95 -29.26
CA ALA A 276 7.63 11.09 -28.41
C ALA A 276 7.74 9.67 -28.95
N ALA A 277 6.67 9.15 -29.57
CA ALA A 277 6.64 7.80 -30.15
C ALA A 277 7.53 7.66 -31.40
N GLU A 278 7.75 8.72 -32.18
CA GLU A 278 8.68 8.66 -33.32
C GLU A 278 10.16 8.80 -32.92
N ARG A 279 10.44 9.11 -31.64
CA ARG A 279 11.80 9.25 -31.13
C ARG A 279 12.29 7.99 -30.41
N GLU A 280 11.80 6.82 -30.84
CA GLU A 280 12.34 5.51 -30.44
C GLU A 280 13.83 5.43 -30.81
N PRO A 281 14.75 5.33 -29.82
CA PRO A 281 16.16 5.12 -30.08
C PRO A 281 16.36 3.70 -30.61
N SER A 282 16.27 3.58 -31.93
CA SER A 282 16.66 2.39 -32.70
C SER A 282 18.16 2.14 -32.53
N GLY A 283 18.57 1.56 -31.41
CA GLY A 283 20.00 1.35 -31.21
C GLY A 283 20.45 0.92 -29.83
N LEU A 284 19.72 0.05 -29.12
CA LEU A 284 20.35 -0.80 -28.11
C LEU A 284 19.63 -2.16 -28.07
N GLY A 285 20.00 -3.00 -29.04
CA GLY A 285 19.77 -4.44 -29.00
C GLY A 285 20.52 -5.06 -27.80
N GLY A 286 19.89 -5.02 -26.64
CA GLY A 286 20.33 -5.73 -25.44
C GLY A 286 19.81 -7.16 -25.46
N SER A 287 20.58 -8.05 -26.09
CA SER A 287 20.40 -9.51 -26.06
C SER A 287 20.25 -10.01 -24.61
N ILE A 288 19.04 -10.47 -24.27
CA ILE A 288 18.67 -10.99 -22.96
C ILE A 288 19.16 -12.43 -22.73
N ASP A 289 19.98 -12.98 -23.63
CA ASP A 289 20.26 -14.42 -23.73
C ASP A 289 21.64 -14.86 -23.17
N ARG A 290 22.37 -13.99 -22.46
CA ARG A 290 23.75 -14.28 -22.02
C ARG A 290 24.02 -14.40 -20.52
N LEU A 291 23.01 -14.40 -19.66
CA LEU A 291 23.21 -14.56 -18.20
C LEU A 291 22.92 -15.97 -17.66
N ARG A 292 23.16 -17.03 -18.44
CA ARG A 292 23.03 -18.44 -17.98
C ARG A 292 24.33 -19.20 -17.77
N SER A 293 25.48 -18.55 -17.80
CA SER A 293 26.77 -19.26 -17.68
C SER A 293 27.76 -18.56 -16.77
N ARG A 294 27.70 -18.80 -15.45
CA ARG A 294 28.87 -19.08 -14.60
C ARG A 294 28.53 -19.24 -13.11
N ALA A 295 29.30 -20.13 -12.48
CA ALA A 295 29.42 -20.41 -11.06
C ALA A 295 28.28 -21.21 -10.39
N ALA A 296 28.31 -22.53 -10.62
CA ALA A 296 27.75 -23.51 -9.70
C ALA A 296 28.55 -23.48 -8.39
N VAL A 297 28.00 -22.80 -7.39
CA VAL A 297 28.44 -22.92 -5.99
C VAL A 297 27.87 -24.22 -5.44
N PRO A 298 28.65 -25.09 -4.77
CA PRO A 298 28.13 -26.32 -4.19
C PRO A 298 27.06 -25.99 -3.15
N ALA A 299 25.89 -26.58 -3.33
CA ALA A 299 24.74 -26.42 -2.46
C ALA A 299 25.10 -26.79 -1.01
N MET A 300 25.03 -25.82 -0.10
CA MET A 300 25.11 -26.09 1.33
C MET A 300 23.92 -26.96 1.74
N ASN A 301 24.23 -28.04 2.46
CA ASN A 301 23.26 -28.95 3.07
C ASN A 301 22.32 -28.17 3.98
N ARG A 302 21.10 -27.88 3.49
CA ARG A 302 20.01 -27.36 4.33
C ARG A 302 19.70 -28.39 5.42
N ARG A 303 19.78 -27.97 6.68
CA ARG A 303 19.34 -28.76 7.82
C ARG A 303 17.85 -29.08 7.64
N PRO A 304 17.40 -30.32 7.90
CA PRO A 304 15.98 -30.68 7.82
C PRO A 304 15.18 -29.85 8.82
N GLY A 305 14.49 -28.83 8.33
CA GLY A 305 13.48 -28.11 9.10
C GLY A 305 12.35 -29.05 9.45
N ALA A 306 11.88 -29.01 10.70
CA ALA A 306 10.78 -29.81 11.18
C ALA A 306 9.50 -29.47 10.40
N SER A 307 9.13 -30.32 9.43
CA SER A 307 7.82 -30.25 8.78
C SER A 307 6.72 -30.46 9.82
N LEU A 308 6.07 -29.36 10.21
CA LEU A 308 4.82 -29.36 10.97
C LEU A 308 3.59 -29.72 10.10
N ALA A 309 3.76 -29.86 8.79
CA ALA A 309 2.69 -30.11 7.83
C ALA A 309 2.57 -31.59 7.41
N ASN A 310 2.79 -32.54 8.32
CA ASN A 310 2.47 -33.94 8.04
C ASN A 310 1.20 -34.35 8.82
N PRO A 311 0.00 -34.29 8.21
CA PRO A 311 -1.26 -34.62 8.88
C PRO A 311 -1.35 -36.11 9.31
N ASN A 312 -0.46 -36.97 8.82
CA ASN A 312 -0.42 -38.39 9.20
C ASN A 312 0.54 -38.70 10.36
N LYS A 313 1.27 -37.71 10.89
CA LYS A 313 2.03 -37.89 12.13
C LYS A 313 1.14 -37.51 13.30
N ALA A 314 0.61 -38.55 13.96
CA ALA A 314 -0.22 -38.46 15.16
C ALA A 314 0.27 -37.35 16.10
N ALA A 315 -0.63 -36.41 16.41
CA ALA A 315 -0.41 -35.33 17.36
C ALA A 315 0.16 -35.90 18.66
N ARG A 316 1.28 -35.36 19.12
CA ARG A 316 1.81 -35.70 20.45
C ARG A 316 0.73 -35.35 21.46
N ARG A 317 0.28 -36.35 22.23
CA ARG A 317 -0.67 -36.18 23.33
C ARG A 317 -0.12 -35.07 24.24
N VAL A 318 -0.79 -33.93 24.25
CA VAL A 318 -0.53 -32.86 25.21
C VAL A 318 -1.07 -33.38 26.54
N THR A 319 -0.16 -33.75 27.45
CA THR A 319 -0.52 -33.99 28.85
C THR A 319 -0.84 -32.65 29.49
N ALA A 320 -2.00 -32.57 30.14
CA ALA A 320 -2.40 -31.40 30.89
C ALA A 320 -1.32 -31.10 31.95
N VAL A 321 -0.77 -29.88 31.89
CA VAL A 321 0.09 -29.36 32.94
C VAL A 321 -0.85 -28.94 34.07
N GLU A 322 -0.85 -29.72 35.15
CA GLU A 322 -1.53 -29.35 36.39
C GLU A 322 -0.71 -28.24 37.05
N PHE A 323 -1.25 -27.03 37.03
CA PHE A 323 -0.70 -25.92 37.79
C PHE A 323 -1.16 -26.09 39.23
N ALA A 324 -0.23 -26.41 40.12
CA ALA A 324 -0.46 -26.34 41.55
C ALA A 324 -0.85 -24.90 41.89
N SER A 325 -2.08 -24.72 42.40
CA SER A 325 -2.54 -23.46 42.96
C SER A 325 -1.66 -23.12 44.16
N ASP A 326 -0.84 -22.08 43.98
CA ASP A 326 -0.07 -21.45 45.03
C ASP A 326 -1.04 -20.61 45.87
N SER A 327 -1.51 -21.21 46.96
CA SER A 327 -2.31 -20.58 47.99
C SER A 327 -1.35 -20.06 49.08
N ASP A 328 -0.96 -18.80 48.98
CA ASP A 328 -0.27 -18.11 50.06
C ASP A 328 -1.27 -17.33 50.93
N ASP A 329 -1.33 -17.77 52.18
CA ASP A 329 -1.95 -17.14 53.34
C ASP A 329 -1.17 -15.88 53.76
N THR A 330 -1.90 -14.96 54.43
CA THR A 330 -1.50 -13.82 55.27
C THR A 330 -1.41 -12.41 54.67
#